data_AF-A0A7X8XXX6-F1
#
_entry.id   AF-A0A7X8XXX6-F1
#
_cell.length_a   1.000
_cell.length_b   1.000
_cell.length_c   1.000
_cell.angle_alpha   90.00
_cell.angle_beta   90.00
_cell.angle_gamma   90.00
#
_symmetry.space_group_name_H-M   'P 1'
#
loop_
_entity.id
_entity.type
_entity.pdbx_description
1 polymer ?
#
loop_
_entity_poly.entity_id
_entity_poly.type
_entity_poly.pdbx_seq_one_letter_code
_entity_poly.pdbx_strand_id
1 'polypeptide(L)'
;MKKIFYLFIALNVNLLHTMLAAPNDKIAPNGNALTMETIKELKGQHISDVTLIYEVIDFYLDIQEEGKTKYIYNPDTENIIFWTNEDFKCLEIKEFKDRENATSVKLLLNDEYELNIIQPKDDMGITKVSSRTFSEKHKKFISVITFKKK
;
A
#
# COMPACT_ATOMS: atom_id res chain seq x y z
N MET A 1 -35.59 -48.03 -30.73
CA MET A 1 -35.63 -48.35 -29.28
C MET A 1 -34.26 -47.93 -28.72
N LYS A 2 -34.07 -46.81 -28.01
CA LYS A 2 -34.35 -46.53 -26.57
C LYS A 2 -33.96 -47.74 -25.69
N LYS A 3 -33.06 -47.68 -24.70
CA LYS A 3 -32.82 -46.67 -23.65
C LYS A 3 -31.36 -46.76 -23.15
N ILE A 4 -30.74 -45.64 -22.78
CA ILE A 4 -29.60 -45.59 -21.85
C ILE A 4 -30.08 -44.84 -20.61
N PHE A 5 -29.74 -45.40 -19.45
CA PHE A 5 -30.14 -44.96 -18.11
C PHE A 5 -29.39 -43.69 -17.68
N TYR A 6 -30.10 -42.83 -16.95
CA TYR A 6 -29.56 -41.70 -16.20
C TYR A 6 -28.77 -42.19 -14.98
N LEU A 7 -27.66 -41.52 -14.67
CA LEU A 7 -27.26 -41.32 -13.27
C LEU A 7 -26.62 -39.94 -13.11
N PHE A 8 -27.32 -39.10 -12.34
CA PHE A 8 -26.87 -37.81 -11.82
C PHE A 8 -25.89 -38.04 -10.67
N ILE A 9 -24.76 -37.31 -10.66
CA ILE A 9 -24.20 -36.77 -9.41
C ILE A 9 -23.76 -35.34 -9.69
N ALA A 10 -24.40 -34.41 -8.99
CA ALA A 10 -24.06 -33.00 -8.92
C ALA A 10 -22.79 -32.80 -8.07
N LEU A 11 -21.92 -31.89 -8.49
CA LEU A 11 -21.02 -31.22 -7.55
C LEU A 11 -21.17 -29.71 -7.71
N ASN A 12 -21.67 -29.12 -6.63
CA ASN A 12 -21.78 -27.69 -6.39
C ASN A 12 -20.41 -27.02 -6.51
N VAL A 13 -20.34 -25.96 -7.32
CA VAL A 13 -19.45 -24.84 -7.03
C VAL A 13 -20.29 -23.56 -7.15
N ASN A 14 -20.92 -23.23 -6.02
CA ASN A 14 -21.12 -21.87 -5.51
C ASN A 14 -19.97 -20.94 -5.99
N LEU A 15 -20.11 -19.65 -6.25
CA LEU A 15 -21.17 -18.67 -6.15
C LEU A 15 -20.61 -17.45 -6.91
N LEU A 16 -21.47 -16.71 -7.61
CA LEU A 16 -21.50 -15.25 -7.55
C LEU A 16 -20.18 -14.46 -7.74
N HIS A 17 -19.80 -14.18 -9.00
CA HIS A 17 -18.96 -13.01 -9.32
C HIS A 17 -19.87 -11.80 -9.59
N THR A 18 -20.44 -11.24 -8.53
CA THR A 18 -20.96 -9.87 -8.53
C THR A 18 -21.03 -9.41 -7.09
N MET A 19 -19.99 -8.73 -6.61
CA MET A 19 -20.12 -7.67 -5.61
C MET A 19 -19.07 -6.59 -5.87
N LEU A 20 -19.54 -5.35 -5.80
CA LEU A 20 -18.81 -4.08 -5.83
C LEU A 20 -17.49 -4.18 -5.04
N ALA A 21 -16.39 -3.76 -5.67
CA ALA A 21 -15.18 -3.38 -4.93
C ALA A 21 -15.51 -2.13 -4.08
N ALA A 22 -15.69 -2.34 -2.78
CA ALA A 22 -15.48 -1.32 -1.76
C ALA A 22 -13.96 -1.12 -1.54
N PRO A 23 -13.51 0.04 -1.05
CA PRO A 23 -12.13 0.47 -1.24
C PRO A 23 -11.16 -0.26 -0.28
N ASN A 24 -10.06 -0.76 -0.84
CA ASN A 24 -8.77 -1.06 -0.19
C ASN A 24 -8.67 -2.14 0.91
N ASP A 25 -9.47 -3.20 0.85
CA ASP A 25 -9.20 -4.39 1.70
C ASP A 25 -8.05 -5.23 1.11
N LYS A 26 -6.79 -4.91 1.44
CA LYS A 26 -5.59 -5.73 1.14
C LYS A 26 -5.24 -6.59 2.36
N ILE A 27 -5.07 -7.90 2.20
CA ILE A 27 -4.98 -8.88 3.32
C ILE A 27 -3.67 -8.68 4.11
N ALA A 28 -3.75 -8.60 5.45
CA ALA A 28 -2.61 -8.54 6.38
C ALA A 28 -2.12 -9.95 6.79
N PRO A 29 -0.92 -10.14 7.39
CA PRO A 29 -0.35 -11.46 7.72
C PRO A 29 -1.18 -12.31 8.69
N ASN A 30 -2.21 -11.73 9.34
CA ASN A 30 -3.13 -12.44 10.23
C ASN A 30 -4.46 -12.85 9.57
N GLY A 31 -4.57 -12.77 8.24
CA GLY A 31 -5.77 -13.16 7.49
C GLY A 31 -6.94 -12.17 7.57
N ASN A 32 -6.75 -11.05 8.27
CA ASN A 32 -7.67 -9.90 8.25
C ASN A 32 -7.19 -8.90 7.21
N ALA A 33 -8.09 -8.26 6.46
CA ALA A 33 -7.73 -7.11 5.64
C ALA A 33 -7.04 -6.03 6.50
N LEU A 34 -5.97 -5.45 6.00
CA LEU A 34 -5.28 -4.31 6.59
C LEU A 34 -6.28 -3.15 6.63
N THR A 35 -6.59 -2.64 7.82
CA THR A 35 -7.52 -1.53 7.99
C THR A 35 -6.80 -0.28 8.46
N MET A 36 -7.47 0.88 8.33
CA MET A 36 -6.96 2.14 8.85
C MET A 36 -6.68 2.09 10.36
N GLU A 37 -7.51 1.40 11.14
CA GLU A 37 -7.25 1.19 12.57
C GLU A 37 -6.01 0.32 12.81
N THR A 38 -5.79 -0.72 11.99
CA THR A 38 -4.56 -1.53 12.05
C THR A 38 -3.32 -0.67 11.79
N ILE A 39 -3.34 0.19 10.76
CA ILE A 39 -2.22 1.12 10.49
C ILE A 39 -1.96 2.05 11.68
N LYS A 40 -3.02 2.56 12.30
CA LYS A 40 -2.92 3.44 13.47
C LYS A 40 -2.34 2.74 14.69
N GLU A 41 -2.67 1.46 14.91
CA GLU A 41 -2.09 0.63 15.97
C GLU A 41 -0.60 0.32 15.76
N LEU A 42 -0.16 0.25 14.50
CA LEU A 42 1.25 0.07 14.13
C LEU A 42 2.12 1.33 14.34
N LYS A 43 1.53 2.47 14.73
CA LYS A 43 2.26 3.72 14.99
C LYS A 43 3.39 3.54 16.00
N GLY A 44 4.59 4.00 15.64
CA GLY A 44 5.79 3.93 16.47
C GLY A 44 6.41 2.54 16.59
N GLN A 45 5.84 1.52 15.93
CA GLN A 45 6.44 0.19 15.86
C GLN A 45 7.48 0.16 14.74
N HIS A 46 8.59 -0.53 15.01
CA HIS A 46 9.60 -0.84 14.01
C HIS A 46 9.30 -2.20 13.40
N ILE A 47 8.76 -2.19 12.18
CA ILE A 47 8.28 -3.36 11.46
C ILE A 47 9.43 -3.88 10.60
N SER A 48 9.76 -5.17 10.71
CA SER A 48 10.76 -5.86 9.87
C SER A 48 10.18 -7.00 9.03
N ASP A 49 8.87 -7.26 9.17
CA ASP A 49 8.16 -8.22 8.33
C ASP A 49 7.97 -7.63 6.94
N VAL A 50 8.70 -8.17 5.96
CA VAL A 50 8.70 -7.67 4.58
C VAL A 50 7.30 -7.69 3.98
N THR A 51 6.51 -8.73 4.22
CA THR A 51 5.15 -8.82 3.67
C THR A 51 4.28 -7.68 4.21
N LEU A 52 4.32 -7.46 5.53
CA LEU A 52 3.58 -6.36 6.15
C LEU A 52 4.07 -4.98 5.69
N ILE A 53 5.37 -4.81 5.47
CA ILE A 53 5.92 -3.54 4.96
C ILE A 53 5.29 -3.20 3.61
N TYR A 54 5.25 -4.17 2.69
CA TYR A 54 4.68 -3.95 1.36
C TYR A 54 3.19 -3.71 1.45
N GLU A 55 2.45 -4.46 2.25
CA GLU A 55 1.01 -4.25 2.46
C GLU A 55 0.70 -2.85 3.02
N VAL A 56 1.48 -2.35 3.98
CA VAL A 56 1.28 -1.00 4.55
C VAL A 56 1.55 0.10 3.52
N ILE A 57 2.61 -0.04 2.71
CA ILE A 57 2.88 0.90 1.63
C ILE A 57 1.74 0.83 0.60
N ASP A 58 1.38 -0.39 0.18
CA ASP A 58 0.40 -0.70 -0.86
C ASP A 58 -1.04 -0.37 -0.46
N PHE A 59 -1.33 -0.25 0.84
CA PHE A 59 -2.59 0.28 1.35
C PHE A 59 -2.85 1.73 0.92
N TYR A 60 -1.77 2.51 0.77
CA TYR A 60 -1.84 3.88 0.28
C TYR A 60 -1.38 3.98 -1.17
N LEU A 61 -0.19 3.50 -1.51
CA LEU A 61 0.52 3.79 -2.76
C LEU A 61 0.79 2.52 -3.54
N ASP A 62 0.59 2.54 -4.86
CA ASP A 62 0.87 1.36 -5.67
C ASP A 62 2.38 1.09 -5.78
N ILE A 63 2.77 -0.15 -5.53
CA ILE A 63 4.14 -0.63 -5.76
C ILE A 63 4.16 -1.44 -7.06
N GLN A 64 5.06 -1.10 -7.97
CA GLN A 64 5.37 -1.94 -9.13
C GLN A 64 6.85 -2.31 -9.17
N GLU A 65 7.13 -3.44 -9.82
CA GLU A 65 8.48 -3.95 -9.96
C GLU A 65 8.84 -4.11 -11.44
N GLU A 66 10.02 -3.62 -11.82
CA GLU A 66 10.62 -3.82 -13.15
C GLU A 66 12.05 -4.31 -12.98
N GLY A 67 12.25 -5.62 -13.16
CA GLY A 67 13.54 -6.26 -12.93
C GLY A 67 13.95 -6.20 -11.45
N LYS A 68 14.97 -5.38 -11.13
CA LYS A 68 15.43 -5.16 -9.74
C LYS A 68 14.92 -3.84 -9.15
N THR A 69 14.31 -3.00 -9.97
CA THR A 69 13.86 -1.68 -9.56
C THR A 69 12.42 -1.78 -9.07
N LYS A 70 12.16 -1.22 -7.89
CA LYS A 70 10.81 -1.03 -7.35
C LYS A 70 10.44 0.42 -7.45
N TYR A 71 9.20 0.68 -7.84
CA TYR A 71 8.64 2.02 -7.99
C TYR A 71 7.40 2.14 -7.13
N ILE A 72 7.31 3.21 -6.38
CA ILE A 72 6.13 3.59 -5.61
C ILE A 72 5.43 4.73 -6.36
N TYR A 73 4.16 4.54 -6.69
CA TYR A 73 3.34 5.50 -7.41
C TYR A 73 2.21 6.04 -6.53
N ASN A 74 1.81 7.27 -6.80
CA ASN A 74 0.50 7.74 -6.37
C ASN A 74 -0.54 7.26 -7.39
N PRO A 75 -1.48 6.35 -7.03
CA PRO A 75 -2.44 5.77 -7.97
C PRO A 75 -3.40 6.82 -8.57
N ASP A 76 -3.69 7.91 -7.86
CA ASP A 76 -4.63 8.95 -8.32
C ASP A 76 -4.00 9.91 -9.34
N THR A 77 -2.67 10.04 -9.33
CA THR A 77 -1.96 11.00 -10.19
C THR A 77 -0.94 10.35 -11.13
N GLU A 78 -0.75 9.03 -11.03
CA GLU A 78 0.24 8.21 -11.74
C GLU A 78 1.70 8.72 -11.61
N ASN A 79 1.97 9.58 -10.63
CA ASN A 79 3.31 10.12 -10.42
C ASN A 79 4.18 9.14 -9.67
N ILE A 80 5.43 8.97 -10.13
CA ILE A 80 6.46 8.26 -9.38
C ILE A 80 6.79 9.09 -8.15
N ILE A 81 6.61 8.49 -6.98
CA ILE A 81 6.93 9.08 -5.69
C ILE A 81 8.36 8.73 -5.29
N PHE A 82 8.75 7.48 -5.49
CA PHE A 82 10.02 6.95 -5.03
C PHE A 82 10.38 5.73 -5.89
N TRP A 83 11.67 5.50 -6.09
CA TRP A 83 12.16 4.26 -6.66
C TRP A 83 13.41 3.80 -5.94
N THR A 84 13.63 2.49 -5.90
CA THR A 84 14.79 1.88 -5.25
C THR A 84 15.19 0.59 -5.96
N ASN A 85 16.48 0.26 -5.90
CA ASN A 85 17.01 -1.04 -6.31
C ASN A 85 17.23 -1.98 -5.11
N GLU A 86 16.88 -1.52 -3.91
CA GLU A 86 17.02 -2.25 -2.66
C GLU A 86 15.65 -2.67 -2.13
N ASP A 87 15.61 -3.81 -1.43
CA ASP A 87 14.41 -4.24 -0.71
C ASP A 87 14.15 -3.37 0.52
N PHE A 88 12.87 -3.24 0.88
CA PHE A 88 12.48 -2.70 2.17
C PHE A 88 12.71 -3.75 3.27
N LYS A 89 13.57 -3.39 4.23
CA LYS A 89 13.98 -4.21 5.37
C LYS A 89 13.28 -3.77 6.65
N CYS A 90 12.98 -2.48 6.77
CA CYS A 90 12.21 -1.96 7.88
C CYS A 90 11.27 -0.82 7.48
N LEU A 91 10.21 -0.69 8.26
CA LEU A 91 9.24 0.38 8.21
C LEU A 91 8.92 0.87 9.63
N GLU A 92 8.86 2.17 9.82
CA GLU A 92 8.29 2.78 11.01
C GLU A 92 7.21 3.80 10.62
N ILE A 93 6.03 3.68 11.23
CA ILE A 93 4.98 4.70 11.11
C ILE A 93 5.29 5.79 12.14
N LYS A 94 6.07 6.79 11.73
CA LYS A 94 6.50 7.93 12.56
C LYS A 94 5.33 8.75 13.05
N GLU A 95 4.36 8.98 12.18
CA GLU A 95 3.20 9.80 12.49
C GLU A 95 1.95 9.26 11.82
N PHE A 96 0.86 9.26 12.59
CA PHE A 96 -0.49 9.01 12.11
C PHE A 96 -1.38 10.09 12.72
N LYS A 97 -2.00 10.90 11.88
CA LYS A 97 -2.88 12.01 12.24
C LYS A 97 -4.22 11.84 11.54
N ASP A 98 -5.23 11.47 12.30
CA ASP A 98 -6.61 11.45 11.84
C ASP A 98 -7.26 12.80 12.16
N ARG A 99 -7.60 13.58 11.14
CA ARG A 99 -8.28 14.89 11.28
C ARG A 99 -9.67 14.82 10.67
N GLU A 100 -10.48 15.84 10.95
CA GLU A 100 -11.85 15.95 10.45
C GLU A 100 -11.95 15.78 8.93
N ASN A 101 -11.00 16.35 8.17
CA ASN A 101 -11.06 16.37 6.70
C ASN A 101 -10.00 15.50 6.01
N ALA A 102 -9.00 14.99 6.74
CA ALA A 102 -7.92 14.22 6.12
C ALA A 102 -7.17 13.36 7.13
N THR A 103 -6.65 12.24 6.63
CA THR A 103 -5.65 11.41 7.29
C THR A 103 -4.27 11.78 6.75
N SER A 104 -3.31 11.96 7.65
CA SER A 104 -1.90 12.13 7.29
C SER A 104 -1.06 11.04 7.95
N VAL A 105 -0.23 10.39 7.13
CA VAL A 105 0.66 9.32 7.56
C VAL A 105 2.09 9.67 7.14
N LYS A 106 3.02 9.56 8.08
CA LYS A 106 4.47 9.62 7.83
C LYS A 106 5.07 8.25 8.07
N LEU A 107 5.65 7.69 7.02
CA LEU A 107 6.38 6.43 7.02
C LEU A 107 7.88 6.72 6.94
N LEU A 108 8.70 5.97 7.66
CA LEU A 108 10.15 5.91 7.50
C LEU A 108 10.54 4.50 7.04
N LEU A 109 11.10 4.38 5.84
CA LEU A 109 11.53 3.12 5.23
C LEU A 109 13.06 3.00 5.31
N ASN A 110 13.56 1.81 5.66
CA ASN A 110 14.99 1.50 5.77
C ASN A 110 15.80 2.52 6.61
N ASP A 111 15.16 3.15 7.60
CA ASP A 111 15.71 4.24 8.41
C ASP A 111 16.24 5.46 7.63
N GLU A 112 15.94 5.55 6.33
CA GLU A 112 16.55 6.50 5.42
C GLU A 112 15.51 7.32 4.65
N TYR A 113 14.40 6.70 4.25
CA TYR A 113 13.43 7.29 3.34
C TYR A 113 12.14 7.67 4.06
N GLU A 114 11.83 8.96 4.14
CA GLU A 114 10.55 9.45 4.64
C GLU A 114 9.53 9.55 3.51
N LEU A 115 8.38 8.89 3.64
CA LEU A 115 7.19 9.11 2.83
C LEU A 115 6.13 9.82 3.66
N ASN A 116 5.61 10.94 3.14
CA ASN A 116 4.50 11.67 3.74
C ASN A 116 3.31 11.60 2.81
N ILE A 117 2.21 11.01 3.30
CA ILE A 117 0.98 10.75 2.57
C ILE A 117 -0.14 11.54 3.22
N ILE A 118 -0.97 12.20 2.40
CA ILE A 118 -2.17 12.91 2.82
C ILE A 118 -3.33 12.42 1.97
N GLN A 119 -4.35 11.88 2.64
CA GLN A 119 -5.56 11.33 2.06
C GLN A 119 -6.77 12.08 2.66
N PRO A 120 -7.53 12.88 1.90
CA PRO A 120 -8.80 13.43 2.34
C PRO A 120 -9.81 12.31 2.61
N LYS A 121 -10.77 12.59 3.50
CA LYS A 121 -11.80 11.59 3.85
C LYS A 121 -12.94 11.51 2.84
N ASP A 122 -13.09 12.56 2.05
CA ASP A 122 -14.23 12.88 1.22
C ASP A 122 -14.16 12.23 -0.17
N ASP A 123 -12.95 12.10 -0.74
CA ASP A 123 -12.72 11.40 -2.01
C ASP A 123 -11.89 10.12 -1.86
N MET A 124 -11.32 9.88 -0.67
CA MET A 124 -10.35 8.82 -0.37
C MET A 124 -9.11 8.80 -1.29
N GLY A 125 -8.93 9.81 -2.13
CA GLY A 125 -7.80 9.93 -3.04
C GLY A 125 -6.57 10.48 -2.32
N ILE A 126 -5.38 10.23 -2.85
CA ILE A 126 -4.15 10.74 -2.29
C ILE A 126 -3.81 12.08 -2.94
N THR A 127 -4.26 13.14 -2.30
CA THR A 127 -4.06 14.51 -2.79
C THR A 127 -2.61 14.96 -2.73
N LYS A 128 -1.82 14.44 -1.78
CA LYS A 128 -0.42 14.83 -1.67
C LYS A 128 0.45 13.70 -1.13
N VAL A 129 1.50 13.41 -1.90
CA VAL A 129 2.61 12.56 -1.47
C VAL A 129 3.90 13.31 -1.64
N SER A 130 4.78 13.19 -0.65
CA SER A 130 6.15 13.67 -0.78
C SER A 130 7.12 12.65 -0.18
N SER A 131 8.23 12.45 -0.88
CA SER A 131 9.30 11.53 -0.49
C SER A 131 10.58 12.32 -0.22
N ARG A 132 11.33 11.89 0.79
CA ARG A 132 12.65 12.43 1.12
C ARG A 132 13.61 11.31 1.52
N THR A 133 14.89 11.45 1.20
CA THR A 133 15.98 10.58 1.70
C THR A 133 16.87 11.35 2.65
N PHE A 134 17.40 10.69 3.68
CA PHE A 134 18.38 11.27 4.59
C PHE A 134 19.75 11.37 3.92
N SER A 135 20.21 12.59 3.67
CA SER A 135 21.58 12.80 3.21
C SER A 135 22.52 12.91 4.41
N GLU A 136 23.36 11.89 4.63
CA GLU A 136 24.40 11.95 5.66
C GLU A 136 25.35 13.13 5.47
N LYS A 137 25.72 13.42 4.21
CA LYS A 137 26.60 14.54 3.83
C LYS A 137 26.05 15.88 4.29
N HIS A 138 24.73 16.07 4.16
CA HIS A 138 24.07 17.33 4.51
C HIS A 138 23.39 17.29 5.88
N LYS A 139 23.46 16.15 6.58
CA LYS A 139 22.77 15.86 7.85
C LYS A 139 21.30 16.30 7.84
N LYS A 140 20.63 16.12 6.70
CA LYS A 140 19.23 16.54 6.50
C LYS A 140 18.54 15.70 5.43
N PHE A 141 17.20 15.66 5.50
CA PHE A 141 16.36 15.09 4.46
C PHE A 141 16.32 15.94 3.20
N ILE A 142 16.48 15.32 2.04
CA ILE A 142 16.39 15.94 0.71
C ILE A 142 15.26 15.28 -0.09
N SER A 143 14.53 16.05 -0.90
CA SER A 143 13.45 15.51 -1.74
C SER A 143 13.98 14.45 -2.70
N VAL A 144 13.24 13.36 -2.86
CA VAL A 144 13.53 12.36 -3.90
C VAL A 144 12.89 12.81 -5.21
N ILE A 145 13.53 12.49 -6.34
CA ILE A 145 13.06 12.90 -7.67
C ILE A 145 11.72 12.22 -7.97
N THR A 146 10.66 13.00 -8.07
CA THR A 146 9.38 12.57 -8.64
C THR A 146 9.35 12.95 -10.11
N PHE A 147 9.43 11.98 -11.02
CA PHE A 147 9.18 12.26 -12.43
C PHE A 147 7.68 12.31 -12.66
N LYS A 148 7.19 13.47 -13.15
CA LYS A 148 5.85 13.57 -13.70
C LYS A 148 5.87 12.90 -15.07
N LYS A 149 5.12 11.81 -15.29
CA LYS A 149 4.94 11.26 -16.63
C LYS A 149 4.25 12.35 -17.47
N LYS A 150 4.88 12.75 -18.58
CA LYS A 150 4.35 13.76 -19.51
C LYS A 150 3.35 13.12 -20.46
#